data_AF-A0A7Y0XF28-F1
#
_entry.id   AF-A0A7Y0XF28-F1
#
_cell.length_a   1.000
_cell.length_b   1.000
_cell.length_c   1.000
_cell.angle_alpha   90.00
_cell.angle_beta   90.00
_cell.angle_gamma   90.00
#
_symmetry.space_group_name_H-M   'P 1'
#
loop_
_entity.id
_entity.type
_entity.pdbx_description
1 polymer ?
#
loop_
_entity_poly.entity_id
_entity_poly.type
_entity_poly.pdbx_seq_one_letter_code
_entity_poly.pdbx_strand_id
1 'polypeptide(L)'
;SDGQTLDYESLDKAIDDKYYRESYLPQRAVYDILDGQVIIETTGEQVGQINGLTVIDMAGHPVSYGEPARISCVIHFGDGDVSDVERKAELGGNLHAKGMMIMQAFLSSALKLDEPLPYSASIVFEQSYSE
;
A
#
# COMPACT_ATOMS: atom_id res chain seq x y z
N SER A 1 16.70 -42.74 -26.43
CA SER A 1 15.77 -41.72 -25.91
C SER A 1 16.63 -40.57 -25.47
N ASP A 2 16.79 -39.56 -26.33
CA ASP A 2 17.68 -38.43 -26.05
C ASP A 2 17.13 -37.68 -24.83
N GLY A 3 17.80 -37.83 -23.70
CA GLY A 3 17.55 -37.01 -22.53
C GLY A 3 18.01 -35.61 -22.85
N GLN A 4 17.06 -34.71 -23.11
CA GLN A 4 17.36 -33.28 -23.15
C GLN A 4 18.04 -32.92 -21.83
N THR A 5 19.29 -32.47 -21.92
CA THR A 5 20.04 -32.04 -20.75
C THR A 5 19.42 -30.75 -20.27
N LEU A 6 18.99 -30.71 -19.00
CA LEU A 6 18.43 -29.51 -18.40
C LEU A 6 19.59 -28.51 -18.18
N ASP A 7 19.67 -27.51 -19.05
CA ASP A 7 20.63 -26.42 -18.93
C ASP A 7 20.02 -25.18 -18.25
N TYR A 8 20.88 -24.23 -17.93
CA TYR A 8 20.50 -23.00 -17.23
C TYR A 8 19.51 -22.16 -18.07
N GLU A 9 19.68 -22.11 -19.38
CA GLU A 9 18.79 -21.38 -20.29
C GLU A 9 17.38 -21.98 -20.32
N SER A 10 17.27 -23.32 -20.32
CA SER A 10 15.99 -24.02 -20.25
C SER A 10 15.26 -23.77 -18.93
N LEU A 11 16.01 -23.63 -17.83
CA LEU A 11 15.43 -23.31 -16.52
C LEU A 11 14.92 -21.87 -16.46
N ASP A 12 15.73 -20.88 -16.86
CA ASP A 12 15.34 -19.47 -16.87
C ASP A 12 14.12 -19.25 -17.78
N LYS A 13 14.13 -19.87 -18.97
CA LYS A 13 12.97 -19.81 -19.88
C LYS A 13 11.70 -20.37 -19.24
N ALA A 14 11.78 -21.49 -18.53
CA ALA A 14 10.62 -22.07 -17.88
C ALA A 14 10.07 -21.18 -16.74
N ILE A 15 10.95 -20.48 -16.03
CA ILE A 15 10.60 -19.51 -15.00
C ILE A 15 9.92 -18.28 -15.63
N ASP A 16 10.50 -17.72 -16.69
CA ASP A 16 9.93 -16.57 -17.42
C ASP A 16 8.57 -16.90 -18.01
N ASP A 17 8.43 -18.06 -18.65
CA ASP A 17 7.16 -18.52 -19.22
C ASP A 17 6.09 -18.70 -18.12
N LYS A 18 6.49 -19.12 -16.91
CA LYS A 18 5.59 -19.19 -15.76
C LYS A 18 5.16 -17.80 -15.33
N TYR A 19 6.10 -16.89 -15.08
CA TYR A 19 5.77 -15.51 -14.69
C TYR A 19 4.87 -14.83 -15.71
N TYR A 20 5.13 -15.00 -17.00
CA TYR A 20 4.30 -14.44 -18.07
C TYR A 20 2.85 -14.93 -18.03
N ARG A 21 2.62 -16.21 -17.72
CA ARG A 21 1.24 -16.74 -17.57
C ARG A 21 0.51 -16.18 -16.34
N GLU A 22 1.27 -15.80 -15.31
CA GLU A 22 0.76 -15.33 -14.02
C GLU A 22 0.76 -13.79 -13.91
N SER A 23 1.26 -13.08 -14.92
CA SER A 23 1.54 -11.63 -14.84
C SER A 23 0.37 -10.72 -15.18
N TYR A 24 -0.80 -11.26 -15.54
CA TYR A 24 -1.93 -10.43 -16.01
C TYR A 24 -2.34 -9.36 -14.99
N LEU A 25 -2.65 -9.73 -13.74
CA LEU A 25 -3.06 -8.76 -12.72
C LEU A 25 -1.94 -7.79 -12.31
N PRO A 26 -0.69 -8.24 -12.04
CA PRO A 26 0.40 -7.31 -11.75
C PRO A 26 0.67 -6.31 -12.88
N GLN A 27 0.64 -6.77 -14.13
CA GLN A 27 0.82 -5.87 -15.28
C GLN A 27 -0.34 -4.89 -15.40
N ARG A 28 -1.57 -5.36 -15.14
CA ARG A 28 -2.75 -4.49 -15.16
C ARG A 28 -2.65 -3.36 -14.16
N ALA A 29 -2.23 -3.66 -12.93
CA ALA A 29 -2.01 -2.65 -11.89
C ALA A 29 -1.00 -1.58 -12.32
N VAL A 30 0.11 -2.01 -12.94
CA VAL A 30 1.11 -1.08 -13.50
C VAL A 30 0.51 -0.23 -14.63
N TYR A 31 -0.28 -0.82 -15.52
CA TYR A 31 -0.96 -0.08 -16.58
C TYR A 31 -1.95 0.94 -16.03
N ASP A 32 -2.73 0.59 -15.01
CA ASP A 32 -3.69 1.52 -14.40
C ASP A 32 -2.95 2.75 -13.79
N ILE A 33 -1.72 2.58 -13.29
CA ILE A 33 -0.86 3.69 -12.86
C ILE A 33 -0.34 4.51 -14.06
N LEU A 34 0.21 3.83 -15.08
CA LEU A 34 0.80 4.49 -16.26
C LEU A 34 -0.23 5.25 -17.09
N ASP A 35 -1.47 4.75 -17.15
CA ASP A 35 -2.61 5.38 -17.83
C ASP A 35 -3.27 6.48 -16.98
N GLY A 36 -2.79 6.71 -15.76
CA GLY A 36 -3.27 7.76 -14.86
C GLY A 36 -4.62 7.47 -14.21
N GLN A 37 -5.08 6.21 -14.21
CA GLN A 37 -6.27 5.78 -13.48
C GLN A 37 -5.99 5.71 -11.97
N VAL A 38 -4.79 5.25 -11.62
CA VAL A 38 -4.25 5.25 -10.25
C VAL A 38 -3.14 6.29 -10.19
N ILE A 39 -3.22 7.24 -9.25
CA ILE A 39 -2.26 8.34 -9.17
C ILE A 39 -1.18 8.00 -8.14
N ILE A 40 0.04 7.78 -8.63
CA ILE A 40 1.23 7.51 -7.82
C ILE A 40 2.38 8.41 -8.28
N GLU A 41 2.72 9.40 -7.47
CA GLU A 41 3.86 10.27 -7.72
C GLU A 41 5.17 9.57 -7.32
N THR A 42 6.05 9.31 -8.30
CA THR A 42 7.36 8.65 -8.07
C THR A 42 8.55 9.61 -8.07
N THR A 43 8.29 10.89 -8.34
CA THR A 43 9.32 11.95 -8.37
C THR A 43 8.76 13.23 -7.75
N GLY A 44 9.66 14.12 -7.32
CA GLY A 44 9.28 15.36 -6.65
C GLY A 44 8.99 15.16 -5.17
N GLU A 45 8.32 16.14 -4.58
CA GLU A 45 8.02 16.19 -3.15
C GLU A 45 6.62 16.75 -2.93
N GLN A 46 5.90 16.19 -1.95
CA GLN A 46 4.57 16.64 -1.56
C GLN A 46 4.41 16.49 -0.04
N VAL A 47 4.09 17.60 0.62
CA VAL A 47 3.87 17.59 2.07
C VAL A 47 2.59 16.81 2.39
N GLY A 48 2.67 15.94 3.41
CA GLY A 48 1.53 15.17 3.88
C GLY A 48 1.16 14.00 2.97
N GLN A 49 2.03 13.57 2.06
CA GLN A 49 1.80 12.39 1.23
C GLN A 49 3.00 11.45 1.23
N ILE A 50 2.72 10.15 1.22
CA ILE A 50 3.71 9.08 1.07
C ILE A 50 3.15 7.97 0.17
N ASN A 51 4.04 7.18 -0.43
CA ASN A 51 3.67 5.93 -1.08
C ASN A 51 3.89 4.77 -0.11
N GLY A 52 2.81 4.20 0.40
CA GLY A 52 2.81 2.91 1.08
C GLY A 52 3.01 1.77 0.08
N LEU A 53 3.43 0.62 0.59
CA LEU A 53 3.51 -0.62 -0.19
C LEU A 53 2.54 -1.63 0.40
N THR A 54 1.66 -2.16 -0.44
CA THR A 54 0.69 -3.19 -0.09
C THR A 54 1.02 -4.48 -0.81
N VAL A 55 0.44 -5.58 -0.33
CA VAL A 55 0.49 -6.88 -1.01
C VAL A 55 -0.94 -7.27 -1.32
N ILE A 56 -1.22 -7.43 -2.61
CA ILE A 56 -2.50 -7.89 -3.11
C ILE A 56 -2.46 -9.41 -3.24
N ASP A 57 -3.39 -10.06 -2.56
CA ASP A 57 -3.63 -11.49 -2.66
C ASP A 57 -5.07 -11.72 -3.12
N MET A 58 -5.24 -12.30 -4.30
CA MET A 58 -6.56 -12.49 -4.91
C MET A 58 -6.89 -13.98 -4.97
N ALA A 59 -8.00 -14.37 -4.36
CA ALA A 59 -8.46 -15.75 -4.38
C ALA A 59 -8.62 -16.28 -5.81
N GLY A 60 -7.95 -17.38 -6.11
CA GLY A 60 -7.96 -17.98 -7.45
C GLY A 60 -6.89 -17.43 -8.41
N HIS A 61 -6.15 -16.39 -8.02
CA HIS A 61 -4.94 -15.97 -8.73
C HIS A 61 -3.72 -16.73 -8.17
N PRO A 62 -2.78 -17.19 -9.02
CA PRO A 62 -1.69 -18.07 -8.60
C PRO A 62 -0.56 -17.36 -7.83
N VAL A 63 -0.50 -16.04 -7.89
CA VAL A 63 0.56 -15.23 -7.27
C VAL A 63 -0.01 -13.98 -6.61
N SER A 64 0.52 -13.64 -5.44
CA SER A 64 0.34 -12.33 -4.83
C SER A 64 1.32 -11.33 -5.45
N TYR A 65 1.02 -10.05 -5.40
CA TYR A 65 1.86 -9.01 -5.99
C TYR A 65 1.82 -7.71 -5.18
N GLY A 66 2.85 -6.89 -5.35
CA GLY A 66 2.96 -5.62 -4.65
C GLY A 66 2.31 -4.49 -5.43
N GLU A 67 1.61 -3.60 -4.75
CA GLU A 67 1.08 -2.36 -5.31
C GLU A 67 1.48 -1.17 -4.43
N PRO A 68 1.84 -0.02 -5.02
CA PRO A 68 1.96 1.21 -4.25
C PRO A 68 0.58 1.75 -3.92
N ALA A 69 0.39 2.21 -2.68
CA ALA A 69 -0.81 2.89 -2.23
C ALA A 69 -0.45 4.31 -1.79
N ARG A 70 -1.08 5.33 -2.38
CA ARG A 70 -0.86 6.71 -1.95
C ARG A 70 -1.58 6.94 -0.63
N ILE A 71 -0.84 7.39 0.38
CA ILE A 71 -1.38 7.70 1.71
C ILE A 71 -1.24 9.19 1.92
N SER A 72 -2.34 9.85 2.25
CA SER A 72 -2.36 11.28 2.57
C SER A 72 -2.64 11.52 4.05
N CYS A 73 -2.13 12.63 4.56
CA CYS A 73 -2.34 13.10 5.93
C CYS A 73 -2.58 14.61 5.90
N VAL A 74 -3.71 15.03 6.48
CA VAL A 74 -4.04 16.44 6.67
C VAL A 74 -4.17 16.75 8.16
N ILE A 75 -3.74 17.96 8.54
CA ILE A 75 -3.79 18.44 9.92
C ILE A 75 -4.73 19.64 9.98
N HIS A 76 -5.55 19.69 11.03
CA HIS A 76 -6.41 20.83 11.35
C HIS A 76 -6.41 21.08 12.85
N PHE A 77 -6.88 22.26 13.29
CA PHE A 77 -7.09 22.51 14.71
C PHE A 77 -8.09 21.51 15.29
N GLY A 78 -7.80 21.01 16.49
CA GLY A 78 -8.57 19.95 17.12
C GLY A 78 -8.05 19.58 18.51
N ASP A 79 -8.38 18.38 18.95
CA ASP A 79 -8.20 17.89 20.32
C ASP A 79 -7.13 16.79 20.45
N GLY A 80 -6.32 16.57 19.42
CA GLY A 80 -5.22 15.60 19.44
C GLY A 80 -5.54 14.24 18.87
N ASP A 81 -6.74 14.06 18.31
CA ASP A 81 -7.12 12.79 17.69
C ASP A 81 -6.43 12.57 16.33
N VAL A 82 -6.07 11.31 16.04
CA VAL A 82 -5.57 10.87 14.73
C VAL A 82 -6.63 9.95 14.14
N SER A 83 -7.42 10.50 13.23
CA SER A 83 -8.48 9.76 12.59
C SER A 83 -7.98 9.02 11.35
N ASP A 84 -8.42 7.78 11.23
CA ASP A 84 -8.23 6.91 10.08
C ASP A 84 -9.55 6.83 9.30
N VAL A 85 -9.52 7.26 8.03
CA VAL A 85 -10.69 7.27 7.17
C VAL A 85 -11.07 5.86 6.73
N GLU A 86 -10.11 4.94 6.54
CA GLU A 86 -10.39 3.56 6.14
C GLU A 86 -11.24 2.87 7.22
N ARG A 87 -10.87 3.03 8.49
CA ARG A 87 -11.67 2.49 9.59
C ARG A 87 -13.06 3.12 9.69
N LYS A 88 -13.19 4.43 9.46
CA LYS A 88 -14.51 5.11 9.47
C LYS A 88 -15.41 4.61 8.34
N ALA A 89 -14.82 4.18 7.22
CA ALA A 89 -15.52 3.61 6.08
C ALA A 89 -15.71 2.08 6.19
N GLU A 90 -15.31 1.46 7.30
CA GLU A 90 -15.32 0.00 7.52
C GLU A 90 -14.44 -0.79 6.54
N LEU A 91 -13.47 -0.11 5.92
CA LEU A 91 -12.47 -0.68 5.00
C LEU A 91 -11.17 -1.10 5.70
N GLY A 92 -11.07 -0.91 7.02
CA GLY A 92 -9.87 -1.22 7.79
C GLY A 92 -10.05 -2.40 8.75
N GLY A 93 -9.30 -3.48 8.54
CA GLY A 93 -9.27 -4.63 9.45
C GLY A 93 -8.71 -4.35 10.86
N ASN A 94 -8.86 -5.32 11.77
CA ASN A 94 -8.43 -5.19 13.18
C ASN A 94 -6.93 -4.89 13.36
N LEU A 95 -6.07 -5.43 12.48
CA LEU A 95 -4.63 -5.17 12.54
C LEU A 95 -4.30 -3.74 12.14
N HIS A 96 -4.98 -3.20 11.12
CA HIS A 96 -4.85 -1.81 10.70
C HIS A 96 -5.20 -0.86 11.85
N ALA A 97 -6.36 -1.08 12.47
CA ALA A 97 -6.82 -0.29 13.62
C ALA A 97 -5.82 -0.29 14.79
N LYS A 98 -5.20 -1.44 15.08
CA LYS A 98 -4.17 -1.54 16.11
C LYS A 98 -2.91 -0.76 15.73
N GLY A 99 -2.49 -0.81 14.47
CA GLY A 99 -1.35 -0.04 13.95
C GLY A 99 -1.54 1.46 14.15
N MET A 100 -2.74 1.97 13.81
CA MET A 100 -3.11 3.37 14.01
C MET A 100 -3.04 3.79 15.48
N MET A 101 -3.56 2.96 16.40
CA MET A 101 -3.47 3.23 17.84
C MET A 101 -2.01 3.29 18.35
N ILE A 102 -1.14 2.40 17.85
CA ILE A 102 0.29 2.41 18.20
C ILE A 102 0.96 3.69 17.69
N MET A 103 0.68 4.08 16.44
CA MET A 103 1.21 5.30 15.85
C MET A 103 0.75 6.55 16.61
N GLN A 104 -0.53 6.64 16.97
CA GLN A 104 -1.07 7.75 17.76
C GLN A 104 -0.38 7.84 19.13
N ALA A 105 -0.22 6.71 19.83
CA ALA A 105 0.49 6.68 21.11
C ALA A 105 1.96 7.11 20.97
N PHE A 106 2.63 6.67 19.90
CA PHE A 106 3.99 7.10 19.59
C PHE A 106 4.07 8.60 19.33
N LEU A 107 3.19 9.15 18.50
CA LEU A 107 3.19 10.58 18.15
C LEU A 107 3.00 11.45 19.39
N SER A 108 2.02 11.12 20.24
CA SER A 108 1.78 11.81 21.50
C SER A 108 3.00 11.77 22.43
N SER A 109 3.72 10.65 22.48
CA SER A 109 4.94 10.52 23.29
C SER A 109 6.14 11.27 22.69
N ALA A 110 6.29 11.22 21.36
CA ALA A 110 7.44 11.77 20.65
C ALA A 110 7.45 13.31 20.62
N LEU A 111 6.26 13.93 20.55
CA LEU A 111 6.13 15.39 20.49
C LEU A 111 6.43 16.10 21.81
N LYS A 112 6.42 15.39 22.95
CA LYS A 112 6.79 15.90 24.28
C LYS A 112 6.16 17.26 24.61
N LEU A 113 4.87 17.38 24.39
CA LEU A 113 4.15 18.63 24.62
C LEU A 113 3.81 18.80 26.09
N ASP A 114 3.90 20.04 26.57
CA ASP A 114 3.48 20.42 27.93
C ASP A 114 1.95 20.49 28.07
N GLU A 115 1.24 20.64 26.95
CA GLU A 115 -0.22 20.71 26.86
C GLU A 115 -0.77 19.70 25.83
N PRO A 116 -2.07 19.33 25.90
CA PRO A 116 -2.71 18.47 24.89
C PRO A 116 -2.52 18.99 23.47
N LEU A 117 -2.40 18.08 22.51
CA LEU A 117 -2.27 18.39 21.08
C LEU A 117 -3.42 19.30 20.61
N PRO A 118 -3.16 20.56 20.19
CA PRO A 118 -4.21 21.46 19.71
C PRO A 118 -4.60 21.19 18.24
N TYR A 119 -4.18 20.05 17.70
CA TYR A 119 -4.35 19.66 16.32
C TYR A 119 -4.83 18.22 16.23
N SER A 120 -5.74 17.95 15.30
CA SER A 120 -6.12 16.60 14.92
C SER A 120 -5.59 16.32 13.51
N ALA A 121 -5.36 15.04 13.22
CA ALA A 121 -4.92 14.57 11.92
C ALA A 121 -5.96 13.63 11.30
N SER A 122 -6.06 13.64 9.97
CA SER A 122 -6.83 12.66 9.20
C SER A 122 -5.91 11.98 8.21
N ILE A 123 -5.84 10.66 8.28
CA ILE A 123 -5.03 9.81 7.41
C ILE A 123 -5.97 9.03 6.49
N VAL A 124 -5.62 8.98 5.20
CA VAL A 124 -6.42 8.35 4.14
C VAL A 124 -5.54 7.48 3.27
N PHE A 125 -6.02 6.28 2.93
CA PHE A 125 -5.47 5.49 1.84
C PHE A 125 -6.23 5.88 0.58
N GLU A 126 -5.59 6.68 -0.27
CA GLU A 126 -6.23 7.24 -1.44
C GLU A 126 -6.61 6.14 -2.43
N GLN A 127 -7.79 6.29 -3.04
CA GLN A 127 -8.29 5.37 -4.06
C GLN A 127 -8.43 3.90 -3.58
N SER A 128 -8.49 3.68 -2.26
CA SER A 128 -8.88 2.42 -1.61
C SER A 128 -10.40 2.29 -1.64
N TYR A 129 -10.94 1.52 -2.59
CA TYR A 129 -12.40 1.34 -2.75
C TYR A 129 -12.92 -0.05 -2.39
N SER A 130 -12.02 -0.98 -2.05
CA SER A 130 -12.35 -2.38 -1.82
C SER A 130 -11.30 -3.04 -0.92
N GLU A 131 -11.74 -3.62 0.20
CA GLU A 131 -11.07 -4.72 0.92
C GLU A 131 -11.89 -6.01 0.73
#